data_AF-A0A7S2LDE7-F1
#
_entry.id   AF-A0A7S2LDE7-F1
#
_cell.length_a   1.000
_cell.length_b   1.000
_cell.length_c   1.000
_cell.angle_alpha   90.00
_cell.angle_beta   90.00
_cell.angle_gamma   90.00
#
_symmetry.space_group_name_H-M   'P 1'
#
loop_
_entity.id
_entity.type
_entity.pdbx_description
1 polymer ?
#
loop_
_entity_poly.entity_id
_entity_poly.type
_entity_poly.pdbx_seq_one_letter_code
_entity_poly.pdbx_strand_id
1 'polypeptide(L)'
;RVRACVHGKQQAGTVRFVGELENQAGTWVGLQLDRPEGKHDGEVGGRRYFDCPKFSGLFVRASQLVALQEQVHEQPSQAEVDETRRTFRDGEHIQLTLRGT
;
A
#
# COMPACT_ATOMS: atom_id res chain seq x y z
N ARG A 1 2.48 -1.89 4.10
CA ARG A 1 2.60 -0.42 4.19
C ARG A 1 1.42 0.18 3.43
N VAL A 2 0.75 1.23 3.90
CA VAL A 2 -0.38 1.80 3.13
C VAL A 2 0.15 2.84 2.13
N ARG A 3 -0.17 2.63 0.86
CA ARG A 3 0.20 3.50 -0.27
C ARG A 3 -1.00 4.32 -0.71
N ALA A 4 -0.77 5.58 -1.07
CA ALA A 4 -1.81 6.45 -1.59
C ALA A 4 -1.23 7.46 -2.59
N CYS A 5 -2.09 7.98 -3.47
CA CYS A 5 -1.79 9.14 -4.30
C CYS A 5 -2.79 10.26 -4.05
N VAL A 6 -2.37 11.49 -4.33
CA VAL A 6 -3.26 12.66 -4.28
C VAL A 6 -4.11 12.68 -5.57
N HIS A 7 -5.43 12.79 -5.42
CA HIS A 7 -6.38 12.80 -6.53
C HIS A 7 -6.01 13.87 -7.58
N GLY A 8 -5.97 13.46 -8.85
CA GLY A 8 -5.60 14.35 -9.96
C GLY A 8 -4.12 14.74 -10.03
N LYS A 9 -3.25 14.14 -9.22
CA LYS A 9 -1.80 14.40 -9.24
C LYS A 9 -0.98 13.11 -9.28
N GLN A 10 0.22 13.19 -9.84
CA GLN A 10 1.20 12.10 -9.83
C GLN A 10 2.01 12.04 -8.51
N GLN A 11 1.43 12.48 -7.40
CA GLN A 11 2.08 12.52 -6.09
C GLN A 11 1.70 11.27 -5.30
N ALA A 12 2.49 10.20 -5.46
CA ALA A 12 2.36 8.96 -4.72
C ALA A 12 3.27 8.94 -3.49
N GLY A 13 2.84 8.24 -2.46
CA GLY A 13 3.61 8.12 -1.23
C GLY A 13 3.08 7.05 -0.29
N THR A 14 3.73 6.99 0.87
CA THR A 14 3.40 6.09 1.97
C THR A 14 2.74 6.87 3.09
N VAL A 15 1.62 6.38 3.61
CA VAL A 15 0.96 6.96 4.78
C VAL A 15 1.87 6.80 6.01
N ARG A 16 2.15 7.91 6.69
CA ARG A 16 2.96 7.97 7.93
C ARG A 16 2.19 8.49 9.12
N PHE A 17 1.09 9.22 8.90
CA PHE A 17 0.28 9.79 9.96
C PHE A 17 -1.20 9.82 9.56
N VAL A 18 -2.09 9.56 10.51
CA VAL A 18 -3.54 9.80 10.41
C VAL A 18 -4.00 10.39 11.74
N GLY A 19 -4.56 11.60 11.72
CA GLY A 19 -5.00 12.27 12.94
C GLY A 19 -5.24 13.76 12.73
N GLU A 20 -5.48 14.49 13.80
CA GLU A 20 -5.58 15.95 13.76
C GLU A 20 -4.19 16.59 13.81
N LEU A 21 -4.07 17.80 13.24
CA LEU A 21 -2.88 18.62 13.40
C LEU A 21 -3.17 19.69 14.45
N GLU A 22 -2.11 20.15 15.11
CA GLU A 22 -2.20 21.26 16.05
C GLU A 22 -2.81 22.48 15.36
N ASN A 23 -3.85 23.03 15.99
CA ASN A 23 -4.64 24.15 15.48
C ASN A 23 -5.33 23.92 14.11
N GLN A 24 -5.49 22.67 13.66
CA GLN A 24 -6.27 22.37 12.44
C GLN A 24 -7.20 21.19 12.69
N ALA A 25 -8.49 21.50 12.85
CA ALA A 25 -9.53 20.52 13.13
C ALA A 25 -9.71 19.47 12.02
N GLY A 26 -10.22 18.30 12.42
CA GLY A 26 -10.58 17.21 11.52
C GLY A 26 -9.37 16.38 11.07
N THR A 27 -9.65 15.25 10.42
CA THR A 27 -8.61 14.28 10.08
C THR A 27 -7.73 14.74 8.92
N TRP A 28 -6.43 14.63 9.13
CA TRP A 28 -5.35 14.81 8.18
C TRP A 28 -4.60 13.50 7.98
N VAL A 29 -4.11 13.32 6.76
CA VAL A 29 -3.24 12.19 6.41
C VAL A 29 -1.89 12.75 6.01
N GLY A 30 -0.85 12.34 6.73
CA GLY A 30 0.54 12.66 6.43
C GLY A 30 1.13 11.59 5.53
N LEU A 31 1.57 12.00 4.34
CA LEU A 31 2.30 11.18 3.39
C LEU A 31 3.80 11.49 3.46
N GLN A 32 4.61 10.44 3.40
CA GLN A 32 5.96 10.52 2.85
C GLN A 32 5.86 10.23 1.35
N LEU A 33 6.05 11.25 0.53
CA LEU A 33 6.10 11.14 -0.93
C LEU A 33 7.37 10.43 -1.38
N ASP A 34 7.27 9.75 -2.51
CA ASP A 34 8.41 9.03 -3.11
C ASP A 34 9.44 9.98 -3.74
N ARG A 35 8.98 11.17 -4.12
CA ARG A 35 9.79 12.25 -4.71
C ARG A 35 9.73 13.48 -3.79
N PRO A 36 10.75 14.36 -3.82
CA PRO A 36 10.81 15.57 -3.00
C PRO A 36 9.88 16.67 -3.54
N GLU A 37 8.59 16.35 -3.66
CA GLU A 37 7.52 17.22 -4.16
C GLU A 37 6.55 17.63 -3.04
N GLY A 38 6.94 17.37 -1.80
CA GLY A 38 6.23 17.70 -0.57
C GLY A 38 6.56 19.10 -0.06
N LYS A 39 6.07 19.40 1.13
CA LYS A 39 6.17 20.73 1.75
C LYS A 39 7.08 20.77 2.98
N HIS A 40 7.27 19.63 3.64
CA HIS A 40 8.00 19.54 4.90
C HIS A 40 8.81 18.24 4.97
N ASP A 41 9.49 18.01 6.09
CA ASP A 41 10.23 16.79 6.47
C ASP A 41 9.47 15.97 7.54
N GLY A 42 8.25 16.39 7.87
CA GLY A 42 7.36 15.72 8.82
C GLY A 42 7.03 16.56 10.06
N GLU A 43 7.67 17.73 10.17
CA GLU A 43 7.31 18.79 11.11
C GLU A 43 6.43 19.87 10.46
N VAL A 44 5.39 20.31 11.18
CA VAL A 44 4.53 21.43 10.78
C VAL A 44 4.23 22.28 12.01
N GLY A 45 4.50 23.58 11.92
CA GLY A 45 4.23 24.52 13.02
C GLY A 45 5.06 24.26 14.28
N GLY A 46 6.29 23.74 14.15
CA GLY A 46 7.16 23.42 15.30
C GLY A 46 6.83 22.09 15.99
N ARG A 47 5.83 21.34 15.51
CA ARG A 47 5.48 20.01 16.02
C ARG A 47 5.79 18.93 15.01
N ARG A 48 6.47 17.87 15.48
CA ARG A 48 6.78 16.69 14.68
C ARG A 48 5.66 15.67 14.73
N TYR A 49 5.24 15.20 13.56
CA TYR A 49 4.20 14.18 13.42
C TYR A 49 4.76 12.86 12.89
N PHE A 50 5.79 12.94 12.03
CA PHE A 50 6.55 11.81 11.52
C PHE A 50 7.93 12.31 11.04
N ASP A 51 8.83 11.40 10.68
CA ASP A 51 10.11 11.72 10.06
C ASP A 51 10.12 11.30 8.58
N CYS A 52 10.60 12.17 7.70
CA CYS A 52 10.90 11.85 6.31
C CYS A 52 11.97 12.79 5.73
N PRO A 53 12.50 12.52 4.53
CA PRO A 53 13.45 13.43 3.89
C PRO A 53 12.85 14.82 3.67
N LYS A 54 13.72 15.83 3.60
CA LYS A 54 13.32 17.22 3.34
C LYS A 54 12.48 17.32 2.07
N PHE A 55 11.42 18.13 2.13
CA PHE A 55 10.47 18.33 1.04
C PHE A 55 9.78 17.05 0.57
N SER A 56 9.67 16.02 1.41
CA SER A 56 8.96 14.77 1.06
C SER A 56 7.70 14.55 1.89
N GLY A 57 7.48 15.33 2.95
CA GLY A 57 6.28 15.30 3.77
C GLY A 57 5.14 16.11 3.15
N LEU A 58 3.94 15.54 3.14
CA LEU A 58 2.73 16.24 2.70
C LEU A 58 1.52 15.86 3.56
N PHE A 59 0.84 16.86 4.13
CA PHE A 59 -0.48 16.68 4.73
C PHE A 59 -1.60 17.02 3.76
N VAL A 60 -2.57 16.12 3.63
CA VAL A 60 -3.82 16.30 2.87
C VAL A 60 -5.03 15.79 3.63
N ARG A 61 -6.23 16.17 3.20
CA ARG A 61 -7.47 15.55 3.70
C ARG A 61 -7.63 14.16 3.10
N ALA A 62 -8.23 13.24 3.85
CA ALA A 62 -8.51 11.89 3.38
C ALA A 62 -9.31 11.86 2.07
N SER A 63 -10.23 12.82 1.87
CA SER A 63 -11.01 12.98 0.64
C SER A 63 -10.17 13.31 -0.61
N GLN A 64 -8.93 13.76 -0.44
CA GLN A 64 -8.01 14.05 -1.53
C GLN A 64 -7.14 12.84 -1.88
N LEU A 65 -7.26 11.72 -1.17
CA LEU A 65 -6.44 10.54 -1.40
C LEU A 65 -7.20 9.47 -2.18
N VAL A 66 -6.46 8.79 -3.06
CA VAL A 66 -6.86 7.53 -3.66
C VAL A 66 -5.90 6.46 -3.15
N ALA A 67 -6.46 5.39 -2.57
CA ALA A 67 -5.66 4.27 -2.11
C ALA A 67 -5.00 3.57 -3.31
N LEU A 68 -3.70 3.31 -3.22
CA LEU A 68 -3.01 2.46 -4.19
C LEU A 68 -3.00 1.06 -3.60
N GLN A 69 -3.86 0.19 -4.12
CA GLN A 69 -3.75 -1.25 -3.82
C GLN A 69 -2.50 -1.76 -4.53
N GLU A 70 -1.55 -2.31 -3.77
CA GLU A 70 -0.53 -3.17 -4.37
C GLU A 70 -1.28 -4.38 -4.93
N GLN A 71 -1.39 -4.48 -6.26
CA GLN A 71 -1.78 -5.74 -6.87
C GLN A 71 -0.64 -6.72 -6.61
N VAL A 72 -0.77 -7.50 -5.54
CA VAL A 72 -0.02 -8.74 -5.41
C VAL A 72 -0.55 -9.64 -6.51
N HIS A 73 0.08 -9.57 -7.69
CA HIS A 73 -0.08 -10.60 -8.70
C HIS A 73 0.63 -11.83 -8.15
N GLU A 74 -0.08 -12.64 -7.37
CA GLU A 74 0.35 -13.98 -7.01
C GLU A 74 0.24 -14.83 -8.28
N GLN A 75 1.27 -14.72 -9.12
CA GLN A 75 1.51 -15.68 -10.19
C GLN A 75 2.02 -16.94 -9.49
N PRO A 76 1.31 -18.08 -9.55
CA PRO A 76 1.82 -19.32 -8.98
C PRO A 76 3.21 -19.57 -9.56
N SER A 77 4.15 -19.87 -8.68
CA SER A 77 5.54 -20.04 -9.09
C SER A 77 5.63 -21.16 -10.13
N GLN A 78 6.52 -21.03 -11.11
CA GLN A 78 6.68 -22.04 -12.16
C GLN A 78 6.96 -23.44 -11.60
N ALA A 79 7.47 -23.53 -10.36
CA ALA A 79 7.65 -24.79 -9.65
C ALA A 79 6.32 -25.47 -9.28
N GLU A 80 5.32 -24.72 -8.83
CA GLU A 80 4.01 -25.27 -8.43
C GLU A 80 3.20 -25.77 -9.64
N VAL A 81 3.28 -25.08 -10.78
CA VAL A 81 2.68 -25.56 -12.03
C VAL A 81 3.43 -26.75 -12.63
N ASP A 82 4.76 -26.84 -12.47
CA ASP A 82 5.53 -28.00 -12.96
C ASP A 82 5.30 -29.24 -12.07
N GLU A 83 5.22 -29.08 -10.76
CA GLU A 83 4.94 -30.16 -9.81
C GLU A 83 3.50 -30.69 -9.94
N THR A 84 2.54 -29.80 -10.15
CA THR A 84 1.15 -30.15 -10.51
C THR A 84 1.13 -30.91 -11.85
N ARG A 85 1.90 -30.48 -12.85
CA ARG A 85 1.98 -31.17 -14.14
C ARG A 85 2.70 -32.52 -14.05
N ARG A 86 3.70 -32.67 -13.18
CA ARG A 86 4.39 -33.94 -12.91
C ARG A 86 3.47 -34.95 -12.23
N THR A 87 2.70 -34.52 -11.23
CA THR A 87 1.72 -35.38 -10.54
C THR A 87 0.64 -35.93 -11.49
N PHE A 88 0.23 -35.18 -12.53
CA PHE A 88 -0.66 -35.72 -13.56
C PHE A 88 0.04 -36.62 -14.60
N ARG A 89 1.35 -36.45 -14.83
CA ARG A 89 2.09 -37.18 -15.86
C ARG A 89 2.53 -38.56 -15.42
N ASP A 90 2.68 -38.77 -14.11
CA ASP A 90 3.16 -40.04 -13.53
C ASP A 90 2.03 -41.03 -13.18
N GLY A 91 0.78 -40.76 -13.56
CA GLY A 91 -0.21 -41.80 -13.83
C GLY A 91 -0.71 -42.65 -12.65
N GLU A 92 -1.11 -42.05 -11.53
CA GLU A 92 -1.92 -42.76 -10.53
C GLU A 92 -3.25 -42.02 -10.24
N HIS A 93 -4.32 -42.81 -10.27
CA HIS A 93 -5.74 -42.45 -10.11
C HIS A 93 -6.00 -41.37 -9.03
N ILE A 94 -6.60 -40.25 -9.42
CA ILE A 94 -7.24 -39.33 -8.46
C ILE A 94 -8.60 -39.93 -8.08
N GLN A 95 -8.66 -40.58 -6.93
CA GLN A 95 -9.93 -40.96 -6.33
C GLN A 95 -10.64 -39.68 -5.85
N LEU A 96 -11.61 -39.21 -6.63
CA LEU A 96 -12.55 -38.15 -6.25
C LEU A 96 -13.30 -38.61 -4.99
N THR A 97 -12.85 -38.17 -3.82
CA THR A 97 -13.66 -38.26 -2.62
C THR A 97 -14.62 -37.07 -2.60
N LEU A 98 -15.79 -37.27 -3.21
CA LEU A 98 -16.97 -36.46 -2.88
C LEU A 98 -17.29 -36.74 -1.41
N ARG A 99 -16.97 -35.81 -0.51
CA ARG A 99 -17.64 -35.75 0.79
C ARG A 99 -18.86 -34.84 0.66
N GLY A 100 -19.98 -35.46 0.33
CA GLY A 100 -21.28 -34.93 0.72
C GLY A 100 -21.49 -35.18 2.21
N THR A 101 -21.80 -34.12 2.96
CA THR A 101 -23.05 -33.83 3.68
C THR A 101 -22.81 -32.59 4.52
#